data_AF-A0A3D4EAE9-F1
#
_entry.id   AF-A0A3D4EAE9-F1
#
_cell.length_a   1.000
_cell.length_b   1.000
_cell.length_c   1.000
_cell.angle_alpha   90.00
_cell.angle_beta   90.00
_cell.angle_gamma   90.00
#
_symmetry.space_group_name_H-M   'P 1'
#
loop_
_entity.id
_entity.type
_entity.pdbx_description
1 polymer ?
#
loop_
_entity_poly.entity_id
_entity_poly.type
_entity_poly.pdbx_seq_one_letter_code
_entity_poly.pdbx_strand_id
1 'polypeptide(L)'
;MKKITMYRMGISLIPILVLIVFLALNISIFGSDAILGASQVALLFSAGIAIWLAMWLFKVPWEVFEEEIKNNIGDVTTAIVILFLIGAISGTWTMSGIVPTFIYYGVKIISPKVFLLTA
;
A
#
# COMPACT_ATOMS: atom_id res chain seq x y z
N MET A 1 4.60 -34.56 -7.94
CA MET A 1 3.84 -33.31 -7.78
C MET A 1 4.27 -32.48 -6.56
N LYS A 2 4.26 -33.00 -5.32
CA LYS A 2 4.66 -32.24 -4.10
C LYS A 2 6.03 -31.55 -4.13
N LYS A 3 7.07 -32.20 -4.67
CA LYS A 3 8.44 -31.63 -4.74
C LYS A 3 8.55 -30.37 -5.62
N ILE A 4 7.77 -30.31 -6.71
CA ILE A 4 7.79 -29.18 -7.65
C ILE A 4 7.14 -27.95 -7.00
N THR A 5 6.02 -28.13 -6.30
CA THR A 5 5.36 -27.05 -5.56
C THR A 5 6.26 -26.49 -4.46
N MET A 6 6.97 -27.34 -3.72
CA MET A 6 7.90 -26.94 -2.66
C MET A 6 9.08 -26.12 -3.20
N TYR A 7 9.61 -26.46 -4.39
CA TYR A 7 10.65 -25.68 -5.05
C TYR A 7 10.17 -24.29 -5.48
N ARG A 8 8.93 -24.19 -6.01
CA ARG A 8 8.32 -22.91 -6.39
C ARG A 8 8.11 -21.98 -5.19
N MET A 9 7.67 -22.54 -4.05
CA MET A 9 7.51 -21.79 -2.80
C MET A 9 8.85 -21.23 -2.30
N GLY A 10 9.94 -22.00 -2.43
CA GLY A 10 11.27 -21.53 -2.08
C GLY A 10 11.72 -20.33 -2.91
N ILE A 11 11.49 -20.36 -4.23
CA ILE A 11 11.86 -19.26 -5.14
C ILE A 11 11.03 -18.00 -4.85
N SER A 12 9.75 -18.14 -4.51
CA SER A 12 8.90 -16.98 -4.19
C SER A 12 9.32 -16.21 -2.94
N LEU A 13 10.16 -16.81 -2.07
CA LEU A 13 10.71 -16.10 -0.91
C LEU A 13 11.83 -15.13 -1.30
N ILE A 14 12.46 -15.30 -2.47
CA ILE A 14 13.60 -14.46 -2.88
C ILE A 14 13.19 -12.98 -3.02
N PRO A 15 12.15 -12.61 -3.80
CA PRO A 15 11.72 -11.21 -3.89
C PRO A 15 11.28 -10.65 -2.54
N ILE A 16 10.61 -11.45 -1.71
CA ILE A 16 10.16 -11.03 -0.37
C ILE A 16 11.35 -10.69 0.52
N LEU A 17 12.38 -11.54 0.54
CA LEU A 17 13.59 -11.28 1.32
C LEU A 17 14.32 -10.05 0.81
N VAL A 18 14.43 -9.87 -0.52
CA VAL A 18 15.03 -8.67 -1.11
C VAL A 18 14.26 -7.43 -0.69
N LEU A 19 12.92 -7.46 -0.74
CA LEU A 19 12.09 -6.35 -0.32
C LEU A 19 12.30 -5.99 1.15
N ILE A 20 12.30 -6.97 2.05
CA ILE A 20 12.51 -6.76 3.49
C ILE A 20 13.88 -6.11 3.73
N VAL A 21 14.93 -6.61 3.08
CA VAL A 21 16.28 -6.05 3.21
C VAL A 21 16.33 -4.61 2.69
N PHE A 22 15.76 -4.34 1.52
CA PHE A 22 15.74 -2.99 0.96
C PHE A 22 14.92 -2.02 1.81
N LEU A 23 13.79 -2.43 2.36
CA LEU A 23 13.00 -1.58 3.27
C LEU A 23 13.76 -1.30 4.58
N ALA A 24 14.44 -2.30 5.14
CA ALA A 24 15.28 -2.10 6.32
C ALA A 24 16.44 -1.12 6.04
N LEU A 25 17.09 -1.25 4.88
CA LEU A 25 18.15 -0.33 4.44
C LEU A 25 17.60 1.09 4.22
N ASN A 26 16.44 1.23 3.61
CA ASN A 26 15.81 2.52 3.39
C ASN A 26 15.56 3.26 4.71
N ILE A 27 15.01 2.57 5.71
CA ILE A 27 14.77 3.16 7.03
C ILE A 27 16.09 3.46 7.73
N SER A 28 17.10 2.60 7.60
CA SER A 28 18.41 2.82 8.23
C SER A 28 19.19 4.00 7.64
N ILE A 29 19.02 4.29 6.34
CA ILE A 29 19.77 5.34 5.63
C ILE A 29 18.99 6.66 5.60
N PHE A 30 17.70 6.60 5.31
CA PHE A 30 16.85 7.78 5.08
C PHE A 30 15.89 8.09 6.25
N GLY A 31 15.79 7.24 7.27
CA GLY A 31 14.92 7.47 8.42
C GLY A 31 13.45 7.67 8.01
N SER A 32 12.83 8.76 8.47
CA SER A 32 11.46 9.13 8.11
C SER A 32 11.29 9.48 6.63
N ASP A 33 12.36 9.93 5.98
CA ASP A 33 12.32 10.39 4.58
C ASP A 33 12.27 9.21 3.60
N ALA A 34 12.43 7.97 4.08
CA ALA A 34 12.25 6.75 3.31
C ALA A 34 10.87 6.64 2.64
N ILE A 35 9.86 7.33 3.17
CA ILE A 35 8.49 7.37 2.65
C ILE A 35 8.38 8.24 1.40
N LEU A 36 9.30 9.20 1.22
CA LEU A 36 9.26 10.19 0.13
C LEU A 36 9.65 9.62 -1.25
N GLY A 37 10.13 8.38 -1.32
CA GLY A 37 10.42 7.73 -2.61
C GLY A 37 11.23 6.44 -2.52
N ALA A 38 12.09 6.30 -1.50
CA ALA A 38 12.99 5.16 -1.40
C ALA A 38 12.21 3.82 -1.28
N SER A 39 11.12 3.82 -0.53
CA SER A 39 10.25 2.64 -0.37
C SER A 39 9.60 2.20 -1.68
N GLN A 40 9.20 3.16 -2.53
CA GLN A 40 8.59 2.92 -3.83
C GLN A 40 9.61 2.29 -4.79
N VAL A 41 10.86 2.76 -4.77
CA VAL A 41 11.94 2.18 -5.56
C VAL A 41 12.25 0.75 -5.11
N ALA A 42 12.28 0.48 -3.80
CA ALA A 42 12.48 -0.86 -3.26
C ALA A 42 11.39 -1.85 -3.72
N LEU A 43 10.12 -1.42 -3.73
CA LEU A 43 9.00 -2.23 -4.22
C LEU A 43 9.15 -2.55 -5.71
N LEU A 44 9.46 -1.56 -6.54
CA LEU A 44 9.67 -1.75 -7.98
C LEU A 44 10.84 -2.69 -8.27
N PHE A 45 11.94 -2.55 -7.53
CA PHE A 45 13.12 -3.40 -7.71
C PHE A 45 12.82 -4.86 -7.33
N SER A 46 12.15 -5.09 -6.20
CA SER A 46 11.70 -6.42 -5.80
C SER A 46 10.72 -7.04 -6.80
N ALA A 47 9.77 -6.26 -7.31
CA ALA A 47 8.85 -6.72 -8.36
C ALA A 47 9.60 -7.08 -9.66
N GLY A 48 10.60 -6.29 -10.05
CA GLY A 48 11.48 -6.59 -11.18
C GLY A 48 12.23 -7.92 -11.01
N ILE A 49 12.75 -8.20 -9.81
CA ILE A 49 13.38 -9.50 -9.51
C ILE A 49 12.37 -10.64 -9.60
N ALA A 50 11.15 -10.45 -9.09
CA ALA A 50 10.10 -11.47 -9.18
C ALA A 50 9.77 -11.80 -10.65
N ILE A 51 9.59 -10.78 -11.49
CA ILE A 51 9.33 -10.95 -12.92
C ILE A 51 10.53 -11.61 -13.61
N TRP A 52 11.75 -11.15 -13.33
CA TRP A 52 12.97 -11.71 -13.92
C TRP A 52 13.15 -13.20 -13.59
N LEU A 53 12.95 -13.59 -12.33
CA LEU A 53 12.96 -15.00 -11.91
C LEU A 53 11.88 -15.80 -12.62
N ALA A 54 10.68 -15.22 -12.78
CA ALA A 54 9.56 -15.90 -13.42
C ALA A 54 9.81 -16.14 -14.92
N MET A 55 10.34 -15.15 -15.63
CA MET A 55 10.72 -15.27 -17.03
C MET A 55 11.87 -16.25 -17.22
N TRP A 56 12.90 -16.20 -16.37
CA TRP A 56 14.11 -17.01 -16.58
C TRP A 56 13.91 -18.48 -16.21
N LEU A 57 13.28 -18.77 -15.07
CA LEU A 57 13.11 -20.13 -14.53
C LEU A 57 11.83 -20.82 -15.02
N PHE A 58 10.72 -20.07 -15.10
CA PHE A 58 9.42 -20.63 -15.50
C PHE A 58 9.04 -20.33 -16.95
N LYS A 59 9.89 -19.59 -17.68
CA LYS A 59 9.70 -19.28 -19.12
C LYS A 59 8.35 -18.61 -19.41
N VAL A 60 7.86 -17.83 -18.45
CA VAL A 60 6.63 -17.04 -18.63
C VAL A 60 6.93 -15.87 -19.57
N PRO A 61 6.12 -15.66 -20.62
CA PRO A 61 6.29 -14.53 -21.54
C PRO A 61 6.03 -13.18 -20.84
N TRP A 62 6.67 -12.11 -21.32
CA TRP A 62 6.52 -10.75 -20.75
C TRP A 62 5.08 -10.25 -20.89
N GLU A 63 4.43 -10.63 -21.98
CA GLU A 63 3.08 -10.24 -22.37
C GLU A 63 2.06 -10.53 -21.26
N VAL A 64 2.25 -11.62 -20.52
CA VAL A 64 1.40 -12.00 -19.38
C VAL A 64 1.55 -10.99 -18.24
N PHE A 65 2.79 -10.59 -17.91
CA PHE A 65 3.01 -9.60 -16.85
C PHE A 65 2.48 -8.22 -17.26
N GLU A 66 2.64 -7.85 -18.52
CA GLU A 66 2.14 -6.57 -19.03
C GLU A 66 0.61 -6.50 -18.96
N GLU A 67 -0.08 -7.57 -19.35
CA GLU A 67 -1.55 -7.66 -19.25
C GLU A 67 -2.01 -7.53 -17.79
N GLU A 68 -1.38 -8.25 -16.88
CA GLU A 68 -1.70 -8.20 -15.44
C GLU A 68 -1.42 -6.81 -14.83
N ILE A 69 -0.35 -6.14 -15.25
CA ILE A 69 -0.03 -4.77 -14.80
C ILE A 69 -1.12 -3.80 -15.30
N LYS A 70 -1.54 -3.90 -16.57
CA LYS A 70 -2.60 -3.07 -17.14
C LYS A 70 -3.93 -3.26 -16.40
N ASN A 71 -4.30 -4.50 -16.12
CA ASN A 71 -5.51 -4.83 -15.37
C ASN A 71 -5.46 -4.26 -13.94
N ASN A 72 -4.34 -4.45 -13.22
CA ASN A 72 -4.17 -3.90 -11.88
C ASN A 72 -4.26 -2.38 -11.83
N ILE A 73 -3.69 -1.67 -12.82
CA ILE A 73 -3.81 -0.20 -12.90
C ILE A 73 -5.28 0.20 -13.06
N GLY A 74 -6.05 -0.52 -13.88
CA GLY A 74 -7.49 -0.30 -14.03
C GLY A 74 -8.24 -0.44 -12.69
N ASP A 75 -7.97 -1.50 -11.95
CA ASP A 75 -8.61 -1.77 -10.66
C ASP A 75 -8.26 -0.69 -9.62
N VAL A 76 -6.99 -0.30 -9.52
CA VAL A 76 -6.52 0.71 -8.55
C VAL A 76 -7.04 2.10 -8.89
N THR A 77 -7.30 2.40 -10.18
CA THR A 77 -7.83 3.70 -10.60
C THR A 77 -9.17 4.02 -9.93
N THR A 78 -10.06 3.04 -9.79
CA THR A 78 -11.35 3.23 -9.11
C THR A 78 -11.14 3.63 -7.65
N ALA A 79 -10.22 2.97 -6.95
CA ALA A 79 -9.89 3.29 -5.56
C ALA A 79 -9.30 4.71 -5.43
N ILE A 80 -8.41 5.11 -6.35
CA ILE A 80 -7.83 6.45 -6.38
C ILE A 80 -8.91 7.53 -6.53
N VAL A 81 -9.88 7.32 -7.45
CA VAL A 81 -10.99 8.27 -7.65
C VAL A 81 -11.82 8.40 -6.37
N ILE A 82 -12.13 7.30 -5.69
CA ILE A 82 -12.86 7.33 -4.41
C ILE A 82 -12.07 8.11 -3.36
N LEU A 83 -10.76 7.88 -3.23
CA LEU A 83 -9.91 8.60 -2.28
C LEU A 83 -9.87 10.10 -2.57
N PHE A 84 -9.84 10.51 -3.85
CA PHE A 84 -9.93 11.91 -4.22
C PHE A 84 -11.27 12.54 -3.83
N LEU A 85 -12.38 11.84 -4.06
CA LEU A 85 -13.70 12.32 -3.67
C LEU A 85 -13.83 12.47 -2.15
N ILE A 86 -13.34 11.48 -1.39
CA ILE A 86 -13.32 11.54 0.08
C ILE A 86 -12.45 12.71 0.56
N GLY A 87 -11.28 12.91 -0.04
CA GLY A 87 -10.40 14.04 0.26
C GLY A 87 -11.07 15.40 0.00
N ALA A 88 -11.75 15.54 -1.14
CA ALA A 88 -12.49 16.75 -1.49
C ALA A 88 -13.65 17.01 -0.51
N ILE A 89 -14.43 15.98 -0.16
CA ILE A 89 -15.53 16.09 0.80
C ILE A 89 -15.00 16.45 2.20
N SER A 90 -13.95 15.78 2.65
CA SER A 90 -13.32 16.06 3.95
C SER A 90 -12.79 17.50 4.04
N GLY A 91 -12.12 17.98 2.98
CA GLY A 91 -11.64 19.36 2.89
C GLY A 91 -12.78 20.38 2.91
N THR A 92 -13.83 20.15 2.11
CA THR A 92 -15.00 21.05 2.07
C THR A 92 -15.77 21.08 3.39
N TRP A 93 -15.94 19.96 4.08
CA TRP A 93 -16.59 19.92 5.40
C TRP A 93 -15.76 20.62 6.49
N THR A 94 -14.45 20.48 6.42
CA THR A 94 -13.55 21.17 7.34
C THR A 94 -13.62 22.68 7.14
N MET A 95 -13.58 23.14 5.88
CA MET A 95 -13.62 24.57 5.54
C MET A 95 -15.00 25.21 5.79
N SER A 96 -16.09 24.49 5.53
CA SER A 96 -17.46 24.96 5.79
C SER A 96 -17.86 24.91 7.27
N GLY A 97 -17.00 24.38 8.15
CA GLY A 97 -17.27 24.28 9.58
C GLY A 97 -18.21 23.13 9.96
N ILE A 98 -18.59 22.25 9.03
CA ILE A 98 -19.45 21.09 9.29
C ILE A 98 -18.77 20.14 10.29
N VAL A 99 -17.52 19.73 10.05
CA VAL A 99 -16.78 18.86 10.98
C VAL A 99 -16.58 19.54 12.35
N PRO A 100 -16.09 20.79 12.45
CA PRO A 100 -16.02 21.51 13.73
C PRO A 100 -17.35 21.59 14.48
N THR A 101 -18.46 21.82 13.76
CA THR A 101 -19.80 21.91 14.35
C THR A 101 -20.25 20.57 14.92
N PHE A 102 -20.00 19.45 14.22
CA PHE A 102 -20.26 18.12 14.74
C PHE A 102 -19.42 17.80 15.98
N ILE A 103 -18.15 18.21 16.02
CA ILE A 103 -17.31 18.06 17.22
C ILE A 103 -17.90 18.88 18.38
N TYR A 104 -18.23 20.16 18.14
CA TYR A 104 -18.78 21.05 19.16
C TYR A 104 -20.07 20.50 19.79
N TYR A 105 -21.04 20.12 18.97
CA TYR A 105 -22.28 19.57 19.49
C TYR A 105 -22.12 18.14 20.03
N GLY A 106 -21.22 17.34 19.46
CA GLY A 106 -20.91 15.99 19.95
C GLY A 106 -20.39 16.03 21.40
N VAL A 107 -19.42 16.90 21.69
CA VAL A 107 -18.90 17.09 23.05
C VAL A 107 -19.99 17.62 24.00
N LYS A 108 -20.90 18.47 23.51
CA LYS A 108 -21.98 19.04 24.32
C LYS A 108 -23.07 18.02 24.69
N ILE A 109 -23.30 17.02 23.84
CA ILE A 109 -24.29 15.95 24.04
C ILE A 109 -23.72 14.80 24.89
N ILE A 110 -22.41 14.54 24.79
CA ILE A 110 -21.76 13.49 25.57
C ILE A 110 -21.74 13.85 27.06
N SER A 111 -22.21 12.92 27.90
CA SER A 111 -22.08 13.04 29.36
C SER A 111 -20.60 12.97 29.76
N PRO A 112 -20.10 13.88 30.63
CA PRO A 112 -18.70 13.88 31.09
C PRO A 112 -18.23 12.55 31.68
N LYS A 113 -19.16 11.72 32.20
CA LYS A 113 -18.86 10.39 32.76
C LYS A 113 -18.55 9.34 31.70
N VAL A 114 -19.06 9.50 30.48
CA VAL A 114 -18.84 8.56 29.36
C VAL A 114 -17.62 8.97 28.54
N PHE A 115 -17.29 10.26 28.52
CA PHE A 115 -16.16 10.81 27.76
C PHE A 115 -14.84 10.07 28.03
N LEU A 116 -14.48 9.85 29.30
CA LEU A 116 -13.25 9.16 29.71
C LEU A 116 -13.21 7.66 29.34
N LEU A 117 -14.37 7.03 29.12
CA LEU A 117 -14.45 5.62 28.73
C LEU A 117 -14.31 5.45 27.20
N THR A 118 -14.58 6.51 26.44
CA THR A 118 -14.64 6.49 24.96
C THR A 118 -13.52 7.27 24.28
N ALA A 119 -12.77 8.09 25.02
CA ALA A 119 -11.59 8.82 24.55
C ALA A 119 -10.34 7.93 24.60
#